data_AF-A0A7S8D6B7-F1
#
_entry.id   AF-A0A7S8D6B7-F1
#
_cell.length_a   1.000
_cell.length_b   1.000
_cell.length_c   1.000
_cell.angle_alpha   90.00
_cell.angle_beta   90.00
_cell.angle_gamma   90.00
#
_symmetry.space_group_name_H-M   'P 1'
#
loop_
_entity.id
_entity.type
_entity.pdbx_description
1 polymer ?
#
loop_
_entity_poly.entity_id
_entity_poly.type
_entity_poly.pdbx_seq_one_letter_code
_entity_poly.pdbx_strand_id
1 'polypeptide(L)'
;MSQPYGAISNGESRAENGISIHNDETQPLLAPKPGSRSWLRTRLGADVRRDWADVMLLACYIITGILDSASISTWGAFVSMQTGNTVYLGLGPTAGTNRWKKSGTSILSFCIGSFLFSRLHRAFTSSPRRKWVFCLSFGIQTAFIVAAASILTWGPKGAGPDDVPWYVIVPIALVAFQSCGQAVASRALKFNALTSVVLTSIYCDLFSDAGLFTASNVERNRRVAAPVLLLIGAIIGGIIAKSELGTSGALWIAALLKLLVMFGWAVWPADEGSL
;
A
#
# COMPACT_ATOMS: atom_id res chain seq x y z
N MET A 1 44.83 -22.05 -62.33
CA MET A 1 45.52 -22.59 -61.14
C MET A 1 44.81 -23.87 -60.71
N SER A 2 45.53 -24.98 -60.83
CA SER A 2 45.50 -26.24 -60.04
C SER A 2 44.18 -26.92 -59.62
N GLN A 3 44.18 -28.23 -59.91
CA GLN A 3 43.19 -29.30 -59.73
C GLN A 3 42.68 -29.59 -58.30
N PRO A 4 41.58 -30.37 -58.18
CA PRO A 4 40.97 -30.81 -56.93
C PRO A 4 41.61 -32.11 -56.40
N TYR A 5 41.51 -32.37 -55.10
CA TYR A 5 41.86 -33.66 -54.51
C TYR A 5 40.72 -34.18 -53.63
N GLY A 6 40.12 -35.27 -54.10
CA GLY A 6 39.46 -36.27 -53.27
C GLY A 6 40.05 -37.63 -53.63
N ALA A 7 40.57 -38.36 -52.64
CA ALA A 7 40.83 -39.79 -52.74
C ALA A 7 40.73 -40.41 -51.34
N ILE A 8 39.98 -41.50 -51.28
CA ILE A 8 39.60 -42.32 -50.15
C ILE A 8 40.74 -43.33 -49.87
N SER A 9 41.01 -43.69 -48.61
CA SER A 9 41.62 -44.99 -48.29
C SER A 9 40.96 -45.64 -47.07
N ASN A 10 40.37 -46.81 -47.30
CA ASN A 10 39.95 -47.79 -46.30
C ASN A 10 41.15 -48.35 -45.50
N GLY A 11 40.89 -48.80 -44.28
CA GLY A 11 41.81 -49.67 -43.55
C GLY A 11 41.34 -49.94 -42.12
N GLU A 12 40.64 -51.06 -41.92
CA GLU A 12 40.18 -51.55 -40.62
C GLU A 12 41.30 -52.10 -39.73
N SER A 13 41.02 -51.99 -38.42
CA SER A 13 41.21 -53.01 -37.37
C SER A 13 42.43 -52.95 -36.43
N ARG A 14 42.06 -53.15 -35.15
CA ARG A 14 42.79 -53.69 -33.98
C ARG A 14 43.48 -52.72 -33.01
N ALA A 15 42.71 -52.47 -31.94
CA ALA A 15 42.96 -52.88 -30.55
C ALA A 15 44.05 -52.17 -29.71
N GLU A 16 43.58 -51.85 -28.51
CA GLU A 16 44.26 -51.75 -27.21
C GLU A 16 44.91 -50.42 -26.75
N ASN A 17 44.37 -50.01 -25.60
CA ASN A 17 45.00 -49.32 -24.49
C ASN A 17 45.08 -47.79 -24.51
N GLY A 18 44.28 -47.19 -23.63
CA GLY A 18 44.83 -46.23 -22.67
C GLY A 18 44.22 -44.82 -22.70
N ILE A 19 43.30 -44.60 -21.76
CA ILE A 19 43.02 -43.31 -21.11
C ILE A 19 42.32 -42.26 -22.00
N SER A 20 40.99 -42.39 -22.13
CA SER A 20 40.12 -41.24 -22.36
C SER A 20 39.86 -40.56 -21.01
N ILE A 21 40.36 -39.34 -20.83
CA ILE A 21 40.00 -38.46 -19.72
C ILE A 21 38.52 -38.09 -19.91
N HIS A 22 37.65 -38.82 -19.20
CA HIS A 22 36.26 -38.45 -19.01
C HIS A 22 36.27 -37.26 -18.04
N ASN A 23 36.01 -36.05 -18.53
CA ASN A 23 35.68 -34.91 -17.68
C ASN A 23 34.27 -35.14 -17.14
N ASP A 24 34.17 -35.99 -16.13
CA ASP A 24 32.94 -36.18 -15.38
C ASP A 24 32.62 -34.91 -14.60
N GLU A 25 31.46 -34.38 -14.95
CA GLU A 25 30.59 -33.48 -14.22
C GLU A 25 30.93 -33.33 -12.71
N THR A 26 31.64 -32.26 -12.35
CA THR A 26 31.46 -31.65 -11.04
C THR A 26 30.22 -30.75 -11.08
N GLN A 27 29.05 -31.37 -11.18
CA GLN A 27 27.82 -30.76 -10.71
C GLN A 27 27.94 -30.65 -9.18
N PRO A 28 27.88 -29.45 -8.56
CA PRO A 28 27.89 -29.35 -7.11
C PRO A 28 26.55 -29.90 -6.58
N LEU A 29 26.54 -31.20 -6.26
CA LEU A 29 25.43 -32.01 -5.77
C LEU A 29 24.87 -31.60 -4.39
N LEU A 30 25.29 -30.46 -3.85
CA LEU A 30 24.86 -29.96 -2.55
C LEU A 30 24.71 -28.44 -2.61
N ALA A 31 23.78 -27.96 -3.43
CA ALA A 31 23.18 -26.65 -3.13
C ALA A 31 22.49 -26.79 -1.76
N PRO A 32 22.87 -26.00 -0.74
CA PRO A 32 22.18 -26.05 0.54
C PRO A 32 20.72 -25.73 0.25
N LYS A 33 19.80 -26.62 0.67
CA LYS A 33 18.35 -26.35 0.61
C LYS A 33 18.15 -24.91 1.07
N PRO A 34 17.59 -24.00 0.26
CA PRO A 34 17.39 -22.64 0.71
C PRO A 34 16.53 -22.73 1.97
N GLY A 35 17.14 -22.47 3.13
CA GLY A 35 16.41 -22.46 4.37
C GLY A 35 15.23 -21.51 4.20
N SER A 36 14.09 -21.78 4.83
CA SER A 36 12.88 -20.96 4.69
C SER A 36 13.16 -19.44 4.76
N ARG A 37 14.15 -19.01 5.55
CA ARG A 37 14.67 -17.62 5.62
C ARG A 37 15.30 -17.09 4.32
N SER A 38 16.05 -17.90 3.56
CA SER A 38 16.60 -17.53 2.25
C SER A 38 15.48 -17.31 1.25
N TRP A 39 14.51 -18.24 1.18
CA TRP A 39 13.39 -18.13 0.26
C TRP A 39 12.47 -16.93 0.57
N LEU A 40 12.16 -16.67 1.84
CA LEU A 40 11.37 -15.50 2.25
C LEU A 40 12.10 -14.18 1.92
N ARG A 41 13.42 -14.11 2.15
CA ARG A 41 14.22 -12.92 1.80
C ARG A 41 14.24 -12.70 0.30
N THR A 42 14.39 -13.75 -0.50
CA THR A 42 14.31 -13.65 -1.96
C THR A 42 12.93 -13.20 -2.41
N ARG A 43 11.85 -13.79 -1.89
CA ARG A 43 10.48 -13.49 -2.30
C ARG A 43 9.98 -12.12 -1.86
N LEU A 44 10.37 -11.64 -0.67
CA LEU A 44 10.09 -10.27 -0.21
C LEU A 44 11.04 -9.24 -0.83
N GLY A 45 12.21 -9.71 -1.25
CA GLY A 45 13.16 -8.96 -2.05
C GLY A 45 12.59 -8.62 -3.42
N ALA A 46 11.78 -9.47 -4.05
CA ALA A 46 11.26 -9.21 -5.40
C ALA A 46 10.34 -7.98 -5.52
N ASP A 47 10.18 -7.49 -6.75
CA ASP A 47 9.22 -6.42 -7.07
C ASP A 47 7.78 -6.96 -7.10
N VAL A 48 6.83 -6.12 -6.71
CA VAL A 48 5.40 -6.39 -6.81
C VAL A 48 4.99 -6.45 -8.29
N ARG A 49 4.35 -7.55 -8.70
CA ARG A 49 3.66 -7.63 -10.00
C ARG A 49 2.48 -6.65 -10.03
N ARG A 50 2.41 -5.84 -11.09
CA ARG A 50 1.40 -4.77 -11.20
C ARG A 50 0.00 -5.26 -11.56
N ASP A 51 -0.11 -6.40 -12.23
CA ASP A 51 -1.39 -6.98 -12.63
C ASP A 51 -2.27 -7.20 -11.40
N TRP A 52 -3.49 -6.67 -11.44
CA TRP A 52 -4.48 -6.72 -10.35
C TRP A 52 -4.05 -6.08 -9.01
N ALA A 53 -2.87 -5.44 -8.95
CA ALA A 53 -2.37 -4.80 -7.73
C ALA A 53 -3.26 -3.62 -7.29
N ASP A 54 -4.08 -3.10 -8.20
CA ASP A 54 -5.12 -2.12 -7.91
C ASP A 54 -6.19 -2.63 -6.94
N VAL A 55 -6.42 -3.94 -6.82
CA VAL A 55 -7.37 -4.50 -5.83
C VAL A 55 -6.95 -4.14 -4.40
N MET A 56 -5.65 -4.19 -4.10
CA MET A 56 -5.12 -3.80 -2.78
C MET A 56 -5.28 -2.30 -2.52
N LEU A 57 -5.15 -1.47 -3.56
CA LEU A 57 -5.35 -0.03 -3.48
C LEU A 57 -6.83 0.34 -3.37
N LEU A 58 -7.71 -0.40 -4.04
CA LEU A 58 -9.16 -0.26 -3.94
C LEU A 58 -9.66 -0.64 -2.54
N ALA A 59 -9.11 -1.70 -1.92
CA ALA A 59 -9.39 -2.04 -0.53
C ALA A 59 -9.04 -0.89 0.43
N CYS A 60 -8.01 -0.10 0.12
CA CYS A 60 -7.65 1.08 0.90
C CYS A 60 -8.72 2.18 0.88
N TYR A 61 -9.55 2.29 -0.16
CA TYR A 61 -10.68 3.24 -0.17
C TYR A 61 -11.73 2.89 0.88
N ILE A 62 -12.02 1.60 1.09
CA ILE A 62 -12.92 1.15 2.16
C ILE A 62 -12.34 1.60 3.52
N ILE A 63 -11.04 1.35 3.75
CA ILE A 63 -10.38 1.72 5.01
C ILE A 63 -10.41 3.23 5.21
N THR A 64 -10.11 4.02 4.17
CA THR A 64 -10.22 5.49 4.22
C THR A 64 -11.62 5.92 4.60
N GLY A 65 -12.66 5.35 3.96
CA GLY A 65 -14.05 5.68 4.27
C GLY A 65 -14.39 5.40 5.74
N ILE A 66 -13.98 4.24 6.26
CA ILE A 66 -14.19 3.88 7.67
C ILE A 66 -13.54 4.90 8.61
N LEU A 67 -12.25 5.19 8.37
CA LEU A 67 -11.46 6.09 9.19
C LEU A 67 -12.02 7.52 9.15
N ASP A 68 -12.23 8.09 7.96
CA ASP A 68 -12.66 9.48 7.81
C ASP A 68 -14.09 9.70 8.33
N SER A 69 -15.00 8.74 8.17
CA SER A 69 -16.36 8.80 8.71
C SER A 69 -16.37 8.75 10.25
N ALA A 70 -15.58 7.87 10.85
CA ALA A 70 -15.45 7.78 12.31
C ALA A 70 -14.74 9.02 12.90
N SER A 71 -13.68 9.49 12.23
CA SER A 71 -12.92 10.67 12.66
C SER A 71 -13.71 11.96 12.53
N ILE A 72 -14.45 12.18 11.43
CA ILE A 72 -15.25 13.41 11.27
C ILE A 72 -16.39 13.48 12.29
N SER A 73 -17.04 12.35 12.58
CA SER A 73 -18.14 12.29 13.55
C SER A 73 -17.67 12.48 15.00
N THR A 74 -16.45 12.01 15.33
CA THR A 74 -15.93 12.06 16.71
C THR A 74 -15.09 13.30 16.99
N TRP A 75 -14.24 13.67 16.05
CA TRP A 75 -13.24 14.73 16.22
C TRP A 75 -13.55 15.98 15.41
N GLY A 76 -14.51 15.93 14.48
CA GLY A 76 -14.76 17.06 13.58
C GLY A 76 -13.62 17.32 12.59
N ALA A 77 -12.67 16.39 12.42
CA ALA A 77 -11.59 16.49 11.44
C ALA A 77 -11.49 15.20 10.63
N PHE A 78 -11.21 15.35 9.35
CA PHE A 78 -10.81 14.21 8.52
C PHE A 78 -9.38 13.80 8.88
N VAL A 79 -9.03 12.54 8.68
CA VAL A 79 -7.66 12.05 8.90
C VAL A 79 -6.96 11.80 7.57
N SER A 80 -7.70 11.51 6.49
CA SER A 80 -7.16 11.25 5.16
C SER A 80 -7.47 12.38 4.17
N MET A 81 -8.71 12.89 4.15
CA MET A 81 -9.15 13.96 3.25
C MET A 81 -8.75 15.37 3.71
N GLN A 82 -7.59 15.85 3.26
CA GLN A 82 -7.06 17.15 3.73
C GLN A 82 -7.78 18.37 3.15
N THR A 83 -8.47 18.28 2.00
CA THR A 83 -9.14 19.43 1.37
C THR A 83 -10.15 20.11 2.31
N GLY A 84 -10.99 19.33 2.99
CA GLY A 84 -11.95 19.86 3.97
C GLY A 84 -11.26 20.42 5.21
N ASN A 85 -10.21 19.74 5.69
CA ASN A 85 -9.42 20.23 6.82
C ASN A 85 -8.75 21.58 6.54
N THR A 86 -8.32 21.83 5.30
CA THR A 86 -7.73 23.13 4.91
C THR A 86 -8.74 24.26 5.08
N VAL A 87 -10.01 24.02 4.73
CA VAL A 87 -11.10 24.98 4.96
C VAL A 87 -11.34 25.19 6.46
N TYR A 88 -11.43 24.12 7.26
CA TYR A 88 -11.60 24.24 8.71
C TYR A 88 -10.43 24.94 9.40
N LEU A 89 -9.20 24.74 8.92
CA LEU A 89 -8.03 25.47 9.40
C LEU A 89 -8.12 26.96 9.06
N GLY A 90 -8.48 27.29 7.81
CA GLY A 90 -8.64 28.67 7.35
C GLY A 90 -9.76 29.44 8.05
N LEU A 91 -10.82 28.74 8.49
CA LEU A 91 -11.90 29.32 9.30
C LEU A 91 -11.51 29.55 10.76
N GLY A 92 -10.35 29.06 11.22
CA GLY A 92 -9.93 29.16 12.63
C GLY A 92 -10.04 30.56 13.27
N PRO A 93 -9.63 31.65 12.61
CA PRO A 93 -9.73 33.01 13.17
C PRO A 93 -11.17 33.50 13.41
N THR A 94 -12.15 32.95 12.70
CA THR A 94 -13.57 33.34 12.79
C THR A 94 -14.45 32.27 13.43
N ALA A 95 -13.95 31.04 13.54
CA ALA A 95 -14.65 29.92 14.14
C ALA A 95 -14.60 30.02 15.67
N GLY A 96 -15.77 30.09 16.32
CA GLY A 96 -15.88 30.00 17.78
C GLY A 96 -15.63 28.59 18.36
N THR A 97 -14.90 27.73 17.63
CA THR A 97 -14.69 26.30 17.93
C THR A 97 -13.21 25.93 17.77
N ASN A 98 -12.72 24.92 18.47
CA ASN A 98 -11.33 24.46 18.36
C ASN A 98 -11.10 23.47 17.20
N ARG A 99 -12.09 23.29 16.32
CA ARG A 99 -12.03 22.38 15.17
C ARG A 99 -10.84 22.62 14.25
N TRP A 100 -10.42 23.87 14.11
CA TRP A 100 -9.27 24.26 13.29
C TRP A 100 -7.96 23.67 13.82
N LYS A 101 -7.81 23.51 15.14
CA LYS A 101 -6.62 22.88 15.75
C LYS A 101 -6.52 21.41 15.36
N LYS A 102 -7.63 20.67 15.49
CA LYS A 102 -7.74 19.26 15.09
C LYS A 102 -7.44 19.07 13.59
N SER A 103 -7.98 19.96 12.76
CA SER A 103 -7.76 19.96 11.31
C SER A 103 -6.31 20.29 10.94
N GLY A 104 -5.71 21.29 11.61
CA GLY A 104 -4.30 21.65 11.47
C GLY A 104 -3.35 20.51 11.87
N THR A 105 -3.65 19.81 12.98
CA THR A 105 -2.92 18.59 13.36
C THR A 105 -2.97 17.54 12.26
N SER A 106 -4.16 17.25 11.72
CA SER A 106 -4.28 16.27 10.62
C SER A 106 -3.43 16.67 9.41
N ILE A 107 -3.51 17.92 8.96
CA ILE A 107 -2.74 18.40 7.80
C ILE A 107 -1.25 18.25 8.04
N LEU A 108 -0.76 18.75 9.18
CA LEU A 108 0.67 18.72 9.50
C LEU A 108 1.18 17.27 9.56
N SER A 109 0.47 16.40 10.28
CA SER A 109 0.83 14.99 10.39
C SER A 109 0.78 14.26 9.05
N PHE A 110 -0.22 14.54 8.21
CA PHE A 110 -0.33 13.98 6.86
C PHE A 110 0.84 14.41 5.96
N CYS A 111 1.25 15.68 6.04
CA CYS A 111 2.39 16.22 5.30
C CYS A 111 3.72 15.58 5.74
N ILE A 112 3.95 15.50 7.06
CA ILE A 112 5.15 14.84 7.62
C ILE A 112 5.17 13.36 7.23
N GLY A 113 4.05 12.66 7.37
CA GLY A 113 3.92 11.27 6.92
C GLY A 113 4.24 11.13 5.43
N SER A 114 3.69 12.03 4.60
CA SER A 114 3.89 11.98 3.15
C SER A 114 5.37 12.09 2.80
N PHE A 115 6.09 12.99 3.48
CA PHE A 115 7.53 13.13 3.34
C PHE A 115 8.28 11.84 3.75
N LEU A 116 7.96 11.27 4.91
CA LEU A 116 8.65 10.09 5.45
C LEU A 116 8.36 8.81 4.66
N PHE A 117 7.10 8.50 4.33
CA PHE A 117 6.76 7.35 3.48
C PHE A 117 7.34 7.48 2.07
N SER A 118 7.39 8.70 1.53
CA SER A 118 8.00 8.94 0.22
C SER A 118 9.52 8.70 0.25
N ARG A 119 10.20 9.01 1.36
CA ARG A 119 11.60 8.63 1.57
C ARG A 119 11.75 7.14 1.81
N LEU A 120 10.83 6.49 2.53
CA LEU A 120 10.85 5.03 2.72
C LEU A 120 10.89 4.29 1.36
N HIS A 121 10.04 4.70 0.42
CA HIS A 121 9.98 4.08 -0.91
C HIS A 121 11.16 4.44 -1.84
N ARG A 122 11.92 5.52 -1.57
CA ARG A 122 13.03 5.96 -2.44
C ARG A 122 14.42 5.69 -1.88
N ALA A 123 14.62 5.86 -0.58
CA ALA A 123 15.95 5.87 0.04
C ALA A 123 16.47 4.46 0.31
N PHE A 124 15.58 3.50 0.60
CA PHE A 124 16.00 2.16 1.01
C PHE A 124 16.00 1.14 -0.12
N THR A 125 15.60 1.50 -1.35
CA THR A 125 15.63 0.55 -2.45
C THR A 125 15.84 1.15 -3.83
N SER A 126 16.56 0.43 -4.68
CA SER A 126 16.74 0.74 -6.11
C SER A 126 15.44 0.68 -6.92
N SER A 127 14.42 -0.04 -6.42
CA SER A 127 13.08 -0.11 -7.01
C SER A 127 12.02 0.25 -5.96
N PRO A 128 11.17 1.28 -6.20
CA PRO A 128 10.07 1.63 -5.30
C PRO A 128 8.98 0.55 -5.16
N ARG A 129 9.04 -0.50 -5.99
CA ARG A 129 8.03 -1.58 -6.08
C ARG A 129 8.35 -2.80 -5.21
N ARG A 130 9.43 -2.76 -4.43
CA ARG A 130 9.93 -3.91 -3.68
C ARG A 130 8.94 -4.34 -2.60
N LYS A 131 8.59 -5.63 -2.59
CA LYS A 131 7.51 -6.17 -1.74
C LYS A 131 7.71 -5.90 -0.25
N TRP A 132 8.93 -6.03 0.25
CA TRP A 132 9.24 -5.76 1.65
C TRP A 132 8.95 -4.30 2.04
N VAL A 133 9.11 -3.34 1.12
CA VAL A 133 8.80 -1.92 1.36
C VAL A 133 7.30 -1.73 1.54
N PHE A 134 6.47 -2.41 0.74
CA PHE A 134 5.02 -2.40 0.92
C PHE A 134 4.61 -3.03 2.25
N CYS A 135 5.19 -4.18 2.59
CA CYS A 135 4.93 -4.83 3.88
C CYS A 135 5.31 -3.92 5.05
N LEU A 136 6.50 -3.30 5.00
CA LEU A 136 6.95 -2.37 6.03
C LEU A 136 6.07 -1.12 6.10
N SER A 137 5.72 -0.53 4.95
CA SER A 137 4.86 0.64 4.86
C SER A 137 3.48 0.36 5.46
N PHE A 138 2.82 -0.71 5.06
CA PHE A 138 1.51 -1.10 5.60
C PHE A 138 1.58 -1.59 7.05
N GLY A 139 2.71 -2.18 7.47
CA GLY A 139 2.97 -2.54 8.87
C GLY A 139 3.08 -1.30 9.78
N ILE A 140 3.83 -0.29 9.37
CA ILE A 140 3.90 1.00 10.06
C ILE A 140 2.53 1.68 10.11
N GLN A 141 1.78 1.67 8.99
CA GLN A 141 0.43 2.21 8.95
C GLN A 141 -0.49 1.52 9.96
N THR A 142 -0.46 0.19 9.99
CA THR A 142 -1.23 -0.63 10.93
C THR A 142 -0.87 -0.31 12.37
N ALA A 143 0.43 -0.22 12.69
CA ALA A 143 0.91 0.11 14.04
C ALA A 143 0.38 1.47 14.53
N PHE A 144 0.36 2.48 13.66
CA PHE A 144 -0.20 3.79 14.01
C PHE A 144 -1.71 3.76 14.25
N ILE A 145 -2.47 3.01 13.44
CA ILE A 145 -3.91 2.83 13.68
C ILE A 145 -4.14 2.08 15.00
N VAL A 146 -3.37 1.02 15.28
CA VAL A 146 -3.45 0.26 16.54
C VAL A 146 -3.14 1.15 17.74
N ALA A 147 -2.11 1.99 17.67
CA ALA A 147 -1.77 2.93 18.73
C ALA A 147 -2.91 3.93 18.98
N ALA A 148 -3.50 4.49 17.92
CA ALA A 148 -4.66 5.37 18.03
C ALA A 148 -5.90 4.65 18.61
N ALA A 149 -6.18 3.43 18.15
CA ALA A 149 -7.27 2.60 18.67
C ALA A 149 -7.07 2.29 20.16
N SER A 150 -5.83 2.01 20.57
CA SER A 150 -5.45 1.72 21.95
C SER A 150 -5.70 2.93 22.86
N ILE A 151 -5.30 4.13 22.43
CA ILE A 151 -5.57 5.38 23.16
C ILE A 151 -7.07 5.60 23.34
N LEU A 152 -7.89 5.34 22.30
CA LEU A 152 -9.35 5.51 22.41
C LEU A 152 -10.02 4.42 23.26
N THR A 153 -9.48 3.21 23.26
CA THR A 153 -10.06 2.07 23.98
C THR A 153 -9.78 2.15 25.47
N TRP A 154 -8.54 2.46 25.84
CA TRP A 154 -8.05 2.38 27.22
C TRP A 154 -7.60 3.72 27.81
N GLY A 155 -7.51 4.77 27.00
CA GLY A 155 -7.14 6.10 27.47
C GLY A 155 -8.29 6.87 28.12
N PRO A 156 -8.03 8.12 28.54
CA PRO A 156 -9.03 8.98 29.15
C PRO A 156 -10.24 9.21 28.22
N LYS A 157 -11.43 9.32 28.82
CA LYS A 157 -12.70 9.55 28.12
C LYS A 157 -13.31 10.89 28.55
N GLY A 158 -14.28 11.37 27.79
CA GLY A 158 -15.08 12.55 28.16
C GLY A 158 -14.65 13.87 27.54
N ALA A 159 -13.78 13.85 26.52
CA ALA A 159 -13.52 15.05 25.72
C ALA A 159 -14.80 15.51 25.01
N GLY A 160 -15.19 16.77 25.21
CA GLY A 160 -16.25 17.42 24.46
C GLY A 160 -15.88 17.67 22.99
N PRO A 161 -16.85 18.11 22.16
CA PRO A 161 -16.63 18.35 20.73
C PRO A 161 -15.52 19.38 20.44
N ASP A 162 -15.36 20.37 21.31
CA ASP A 162 -14.36 21.45 21.21
C ASP A 162 -13.09 21.21 22.02
N ASP A 163 -13.01 20.11 22.77
CA ASP A 163 -11.83 19.83 23.56
C ASP A 163 -10.70 19.28 22.69
N VAL A 164 -9.47 19.69 23.02
CA VAL A 164 -8.24 19.30 22.31
C VAL A 164 -7.19 18.65 23.23
N PRO A 165 -7.56 17.71 24.12
CA PRO A 165 -6.59 17.03 24.97
C PRO A 165 -5.70 16.12 24.14
N TRP A 166 -4.57 15.71 24.72
CA TRP A 166 -3.60 14.86 24.04
C TRP A 166 -4.21 13.55 23.49
N TYR A 167 -5.16 12.96 24.22
CA TYR A 167 -5.84 11.71 23.82
C TYR A 167 -6.88 11.89 22.69
N VAL A 168 -7.07 13.12 22.20
CA VAL A 168 -7.79 13.42 20.94
C VAL A 168 -6.81 13.78 19.83
N ILE A 169 -5.84 14.67 20.13
CA ILE A 169 -4.88 15.20 19.15
C ILE A 169 -3.89 14.12 18.68
N VAL A 170 -3.40 13.27 19.59
CA VAL A 170 -2.43 12.22 19.24
C VAL A 170 -3.07 11.17 18.31
N PRO A 171 -4.27 10.60 18.58
CA PRO A 171 -4.94 9.71 17.63
C PRO A 171 -5.16 10.33 16.24
N ILE A 172 -5.59 11.60 16.16
CA ILE A 172 -5.72 12.31 14.87
C ILE A 172 -4.36 12.34 14.16
N ALA A 173 -3.30 12.73 14.86
CA ALA A 173 -1.96 12.81 14.30
C ALA A 173 -1.47 11.44 13.78
N LEU A 174 -1.63 10.38 14.55
CA LEU A 174 -1.19 9.03 14.17
C LEU A 174 -1.96 8.51 12.95
N VAL A 175 -3.30 8.64 12.95
CA VAL A 175 -4.14 8.17 11.85
C VAL A 175 -3.95 9.02 10.59
N ALA A 176 -3.77 10.33 10.73
CA ALA A 176 -3.49 11.20 9.59
C ALA A 176 -2.10 10.95 9.00
N PHE A 177 -1.09 10.79 9.86
CA PHE A 177 0.27 10.44 9.44
C PHE A 177 0.30 9.16 8.60
N GLN A 178 -0.38 8.10 9.04
CA GLN A 178 -0.37 6.84 8.30
C GLN A 178 -1.19 6.89 7.00
N SER A 179 -2.27 7.67 6.97
CA SER A 179 -3.21 7.68 5.84
C SER A 179 -2.59 8.10 4.51
N CYS A 180 -1.47 8.83 4.53
CA CYS A 180 -0.73 9.19 3.32
C CYS A 180 0.09 8.01 2.74
N GLY A 181 0.41 6.99 3.54
CA GLY A 181 1.26 5.87 3.14
C GLY A 181 0.68 5.08 1.96
N GLN A 182 -0.64 4.88 1.96
CA GLN A 182 -1.41 4.29 0.84
C GLN A 182 -1.38 5.17 -0.43
N ALA A 183 -1.39 6.50 -0.30
CA ALA A 183 -1.23 7.41 -1.44
C ALA A 183 0.17 7.32 -2.06
N VAL A 184 1.21 7.22 -1.22
CA VAL A 184 2.59 7.00 -1.66
C VAL A 184 2.73 5.62 -2.32
N ALA A 185 2.15 4.57 -1.74
CA ALA A 185 2.15 3.22 -2.29
C ALA A 185 1.50 3.16 -3.69
N SER A 186 0.36 3.85 -3.87
CA SER A 186 -0.31 3.96 -5.17
C SER A 186 0.59 4.60 -6.23
N ARG A 187 1.29 5.69 -5.87
CA ARG A 187 2.26 6.37 -6.74
C ARG A 187 3.48 5.50 -7.05
N ALA A 188 3.97 4.74 -6.08
CA ALA A 188 5.08 3.79 -6.28
C ALA A 188 4.74 2.70 -7.31
N LEU A 189 3.47 2.27 -7.39
CA LEU A 189 2.95 1.33 -8.39
C LEU A 189 2.44 2.02 -9.68
N LYS A 190 2.63 3.35 -9.80
CA LYS A 190 2.15 4.17 -10.93
C LYS A 190 0.63 4.12 -11.15
N PHE A 191 -0.16 3.84 -10.10
CA PHE A 191 -1.61 4.03 -10.09
C PHE A 191 -1.93 5.45 -9.60
N ASN A 192 -1.54 6.47 -10.37
CA ASN A 192 -1.62 7.86 -9.89
C ASN A 192 -3.05 8.35 -9.60
N ALA A 193 -4.06 7.73 -10.21
CA ALA A 193 -5.47 8.02 -9.94
C ALA A 193 -5.98 7.40 -8.62
N LEU A 194 -5.41 6.29 -8.14
CA LEU A 194 -5.95 5.49 -7.02
C LEU A 194 -5.30 5.79 -5.67
N THR A 195 -5.13 7.06 -5.35
CA THR A 195 -4.40 7.47 -4.13
C THR A 195 -5.09 7.14 -2.82
N SER A 196 -6.36 6.72 -2.82
CA SER A 196 -7.20 6.41 -1.64
C SER A 196 -7.48 7.57 -0.68
N VAL A 197 -7.00 8.79 -0.96
CA VAL A 197 -7.12 9.96 -0.08
C VAL A 197 -7.82 11.16 -0.74
N VAL A 198 -7.87 11.20 -2.07
CA VAL A 198 -8.54 12.25 -2.85
C VAL A 198 -9.49 11.61 -3.86
N LEU A 199 -10.76 12.05 -3.86
CA LEU A 199 -11.78 11.62 -4.81
C LEU A 199 -12.09 12.66 -5.89
N THR A 200 -11.84 13.95 -5.65
CA THR A 200 -12.24 15.02 -6.56
C THR A 200 -11.70 14.81 -7.98
N SER A 201 -10.40 14.51 -8.12
CA SER A 201 -9.81 14.21 -9.42
C SER A 201 -10.44 12.97 -10.05
N ILE A 202 -10.78 11.95 -9.26
CA ILE A 202 -11.42 10.73 -9.78
C ILE A 202 -12.81 11.02 -10.32
N TYR A 203 -13.61 11.86 -9.65
CA TYR A 203 -14.90 12.29 -10.17
C TYR A 203 -14.74 13.05 -11.49
N CYS A 204 -13.82 14.02 -11.54
CA CYS A 204 -13.55 14.77 -12.77
C CYS A 204 -13.09 13.82 -13.90
N ASP A 205 -12.14 12.94 -13.63
CA ASP A 205 -11.58 12.00 -14.60
C ASP A 205 -12.61 10.95 -15.04
N LEU A 206 -13.55 10.56 -14.18
CA LEU A 206 -14.62 9.62 -14.51
C LEU A 206 -15.67 10.27 -15.42
N PHE A 207 -16.18 11.44 -15.03
CA PHE A 207 -17.26 12.10 -15.75
C PHE A 207 -16.80 12.84 -17.02
N SER A 208 -15.48 12.99 -17.22
CA SER A 208 -14.89 13.45 -18.48
C SER A 208 -14.40 12.32 -19.38
N ASP A 209 -14.52 11.05 -18.96
CA ASP A 209 -14.07 9.89 -19.75
C ASP A 209 -14.95 9.73 -21.00
N ALA A 210 -14.38 9.87 -22.19
CA ALA A 210 -15.08 9.66 -23.46
C ALA A 210 -15.62 8.23 -23.62
N GLY A 211 -15.01 7.27 -22.93
CA GLY A 211 -15.42 5.87 -22.85
C GLY A 211 -16.27 5.54 -21.62
N LEU A 212 -16.96 6.51 -21.01
CA LEU A 212 -17.75 6.28 -19.78
C LEU A 212 -18.78 5.15 -19.93
N PHE A 213 -19.40 5.02 -21.10
CA PHE A 213 -20.45 4.05 -21.40
C PHE A 213 -19.97 2.86 -22.25
N THR A 214 -18.66 2.71 -22.49
CA THR A 214 -18.15 1.56 -23.26
C THR A 214 -18.20 0.27 -22.43
N ALA A 215 -18.39 -0.87 -23.12
CA ALA A 215 -18.55 -2.17 -22.46
C ALA A 215 -17.31 -2.63 -21.67
N SER A 216 -16.11 -2.21 -22.08
CA SER A 216 -14.85 -2.57 -21.43
C SER A 216 -13.92 -1.36 -21.34
N ASN A 217 -13.67 -0.89 -20.12
CA ASN A 217 -12.68 0.13 -19.81
C ASN A 217 -12.22 -0.08 -18.36
N VAL A 218 -11.05 -0.71 -18.19
CA VAL A 218 -10.49 -1.07 -16.87
C VAL A 218 -10.21 0.18 -16.03
N GLU A 219 -9.76 1.26 -16.66
CA GLU A 219 -9.44 2.50 -15.95
C GLU A 219 -10.71 3.20 -15.46
N ARG A 220 -11.73 3.29 -16.30
CA ARG A 220 -13.08 3.74 -15.89
C ARG A 220 -13.62 2.89 -14.76
N ASN A 221 -13.53 1.56 -14.84
CA ASN A 221 -14.01 0.66 -13.79
C ASN A 221 -13.34 0.94 -12.44
N ARG A 222 -12.03 1.21 -12.43
CA ARG A 222 -11.29 1.62 -11.24
C ARG A 222 -11.77 2.97 -10.70
N ARG A 223 -12.01 3.94 -11.59
CA ARG A 223 -12.51 5.29 -11.24
C ARG A 223 -13.95 5.25 -10.72
N VAL A 224 -14.78 4.30 -11.15
CA VAL A 224 -16.10 4.03 -10.55
C VAL A 224 -15.96 3.34 -9.20
N ALA A 225 -15.10 2.32 -9.10
CA ALA A 225 -14.94 1.54 -7.88
C ALA A 225 -14.41 2.38 -6.71
N ALA A 226 -13.46 3.28 -6.93
CA ALA A 226 -12.86 4.11 -5.88
C ALA A 226 -13.89 4.89 -5.01
N PRO A 227 -14.75 5.78 -5.56
CA PRO A 227 -15.75 6.50 -4.77
C PRO A 227 -16.81 5.57 -4.18
N VAL A 228 -17.21 4.50 -4.88
CA VAL A 228 -18.19 3.52 -4.38
C VAL A 228 -17.65 2.79 -3.15
N LEU A 229 -16.41 2.28 -3.21
CA LEU A 229 -15.78 1.58 -2.10
C LEU A 229 -15.51 2.51 -0.92
N LEU A 230 -15.17 3.77 -1.17
CA LEU A 230 -15.06 4.77 -0.11
C LEU A 230 -16.41 5.03 0.55
N LEU A 231 -17.48 5.17 -0.24
CA LEU A 231 -18.83 5.36 0.28
C LEU A 231 -19.26 4.17 1.14
N ILE A 232 -19.03 2.94 0.67
CA ILE A 232 -19.28 1.72 1.45
C ILE A 232 -18.50 1.77 2.78
N GLY A 233 -17.21 2.09 2.72
CA GLY A 233 -16.39 2.27 3.92
C GLY A 233 -16.93 3.33 4.87
N ALA A 234 -17.38 4.48 4.35
CA ALA A 234 -17.94 5.57 5.13
C ALA A 234 -19.26 5.20 5.81
N ILE A 235 -20.13 4.44 5.12
CA ILE A 235 -21.35 3.88 5.68
C ILE A 235 -21.01 2.93 6.83
N ILE A 236 -20.09 1.98 6.60
CA ILE A 236 -19.64 1.02 7.62
C ILE A 236 -19.06 1.76 8.83
N GLY A 237 -18.15 2.71 8.62
CA GLY A 237 -17.53 3.50 9.68
C GLY A 237 -18.55 4.33 10.46
N GLY A 238 -19.55 4.91 9.78
CA GLY A 238 -20.61 5.67 10.42
C GLY A 238 -21.55 4.81 11.26
N ILE A 239 -21.87 3.59 10.80
CA ILE A 239 -22.65 2.62 11.56
C ILE A 239 -21.89 2.17 12.82
N ILE A 240 -20.61 1.82 12.67
CA ILE A 240 -19.76 1.38 13.80
C ILE A 240 -19.58 2.52 14.81
N ALA A 241 -19.32 3.75 14.35
CA ALA A 241 -19.11 4.90 15.23
C ALA A 241 -20.35 5.25 16.07
N LYS A 242 -21.56 4.91 15.59
CA LYS A 242 -22.82 5.05 16.33
C LYS A 242 -23.15 3.86 17.23
N SER A 243 -22.50 2.72 17.04
CA SER A 243 -22.69 1.53 17.88
C SER A 243 -21.95 1.67 19.22
N GLU A 244 -22.16 0.71 20.12
CA GLU A 244 -21.43 0.64 21.40
C GLU A 244 -19.90 0.56 21.23
N LEU A 245 -19.43 0.08 20.08
CA LEU A 245 -18.00 0.04 19.76
C LEU A 245 -17.40 1.43 19.54
N GLY A 246 -18.21 2.41 19.14
CA GLY A 246 -17.78 3.77 18.85
C GLY A 246 -16.62 3.85 17.85
N THR A 247 -15.87 4.95 17.91
CA THR A 247 -14.74 5.19 17.01
C THR A 247 -13.53 4.32 17.28
N SER A 248 -13.33 3.85 18.52
CA SER A 248 -12.31 2.82 18.79
C SER A 248 -12.57 1.56 17.97
N GLY A 249 -13.82 1.10 17.89
CA GLY A 249 -14.20 -0.05 17.06
C GLY A 249 -13.87 0.14 15.59
N ALA A 250 -14.19 1.32 15.04
CA ALA A 250 -13.87 1.65 13.65
C ALA A 250 -12.34 1.62 13.40
N LEU A 251 -11.54 2.13 14.35
CA LEU A 251 -10.08 2.06 14.26
C LEU A 251 -9.55 0.61 14.35
N TRP A 252 -10.10 -0.23 15.22
CA TRP A 252 -9.69 -1.64 15.30
C TRP A 252 -10.00 -2.42 14.02
N ILE A 253 -11.18 -2.20 13.44
CA ILE A 253 -11.57 -2.81 12.16
C ILE A 253 -10.66 -2.30 11.04
N ALA A 254 -10.39 -0.98 11.00
CA ALA A 254 -9.46 -0.41 10.03
C ALA A 254 -8.03 -0.98 10.18
N ALA A 255 -7.55 -1.18 11.41
CA ALA A 255 -6.25 -1.81 11.67
C ALA A 255 -6.20 -3.25 11.16
N LEU A 256 -7.24 -4.05 11.44
CA LEU A 256 -7.35 -5.41 10.93
C LEU A 256 -7.34 -5.45 9.40
N LEU A 257 -8.15 -4.61 8.75
CA LEU A 257 -8.18 -4.53 7.29
C LEU A 257 -6.82 -4.09 6.71
N LYS A 258 -6.14 -3.14 7.36
CA LYS A 258 -4.80 -2.69 6.93
C LYS A 258 -3.75 -3.80 7.08
N LEU A 259 -3.85 -4.60 8.14
CA LEU A 259 -3.02 -5.78 8.36
C LEU A 259 -3.25 -6.84 7.28
N LEU A 260 -4.50 -7.08 6.88
CA LEU A 260 -4.83 -7.98 5.77
C LEU A 260 -4.22 -7.49 4.44
N VAL A 261 -4.24 -6.18 4.17
CA VAL A 261 -3.57 -5.61 2.99
C VAL A 261 -2.05 -5.80 3.07
N MET A 262 -1.45 -5.64 4.25
CA MET A 262 -0.02 -5.90 4.48
C MET A 262 0.33 -7.36 4.12
N PHE A 263 -0.42 -8.34 4.64
CA PHE A 263 -0.22 -9.75 4.30
C PHE A 263 -0.50 -10.03 2.83
N GLY A 264 -1.50 -9.36 2.25
CA GLY A 264 -1.80 -9.38 0.82
C GLY A 264 -0.57 -9.02 -0.02
N TRP A 265 0.15 -7.95 0.33
CA TRP A 265 1.41 -7.58 -0.33
C TRP A 265 2.52 -8.60 -0.13
N ALA A 266 2.62 -9.22 1.04
CA ALA A 266 3.63 -10.25 1.31
C ALA A 266 3.45 -11.48 0.40
N VAL A 267 2.20 -11.93 0.21
CA VAL A 267 1.88 -13.10 -0.63
C VAL A 267 1.75 -12.76 -2.11
N TRP A 268 1.60 -11.48 -2.47
CA TRP A 268 1.38 -11.01 -3.84
C TRP A 268 2.42 -11.56 -4.82
N PRO A 269 2.03 -11.91 -6.08
CA PRO A 269 2.97 -12.39 -7.08
C PRO A 269 4.14 -11.43 -7.29
N ALA A 270 5.34 -12.01 -7.45
CA ALA A 270 6.52 -11.26 -7.83
C ALA A 270 6.54 -10.96 -9.33
N ASP A 271 7.18 -9.86 -9.69
CA ASP A 271 7.50 -9.52 -11.08
C ASP A 271 8.58 -10.48 -11.59
N GLU A 272 8.35 -11.13 -12.73
CA GLU A 272 9.19 -12.24 -13.23
C GLU A 272 10.61 -11.79 -13.56
N GLY A 273 10.80 -10.51 -13.92
CA GLY A 273 12.12 -9.92 -14.16
C GLY A 273 12.88 -9.51 -12.89
N SER A 274 12.37 -9.81 -11.70
CA SER A 274 12.94 -9.36 -10.41
C SER A 274 13.32 -10.49 -9.44
N LEU A 275 13.03 -11.75 -9.82
CA LEU A 275 13.41 -12.98 -9.12
C LEU A 275 14.76 -13.48 -9.64
#